data_AF-A0A9D6B5E1-F1
#
_entry.id   AF-A0A9D6B5E1-F1
#
_cell.length_a   1.000
_cell.length_b   1.000
_cell.length_c   1.000
_cell.angle_alpha   90.00
_cell.angle_beta   90.00
_cell.angle_gamma   90.00
#
_symmetry.space_group_name_H-M   'P 1'
#
loop_
_entity.id
_entity.type
_entity.pdbx_description
1 polymer ?
#
loop_
_entity_poly.entity_id
_entity_poly.type
_entity_poly.pdbx_seq_one_letter_code
_entity_poly.pdbx_strand_id
1 'polypeptide(L)'
;LAAITIVAFNGVQNRGKTAAGQSLASSVAKKAEAYNSARTTGNGYPTHTELTAATSAVGEAQLDAPAAVLSTAVDVSTALGGKAVSYTNQSTTGACVGYWDYSVSSANLKYIKVGTGASGTC
;
A
#
# COMPACT_ATOMS: atom_id res chain seq x y z
N LEU A 1 26.98 -17.05 -23.04
CA LEU A 1 26.48 -15.67 -22.84
C LEU A 1 24.94 -15.65 -22.73
N ALA A 2 24.35 -16.44 -21.81
CA ALA A 2 22.89 -16.54 -21.64
C ALA A 2 22.45 -16.38 -20.17
N ALA A 3 23.33 -16.68 -19.21
CA ALA A 3 23.05 -16.45 -17.79
C ALA A 3 22.99 -14.95 -17.44
N ILE A 4 23.85 -14.12 -18.04
CA ILE A 4 23.93 -12.69 -17.73
C ILE A 4 22.66 -11.94 -18.17
N THR A 5 22.08 -12.30 -19.32
CA THR A 5 20.86 -11.66 -19.84
C THR A 5 19.63 -12.03 -19.02
N ILE A 6 19.53 -13.28 -18.55
CA ILE A 6 18.41 -13.75 -17.70
C ILE A 6 18.46 -13.10 -16.31
N VAL A 7 19.64 -13.03 -15.69
CA VAL A 7 19.80 -12.39 -14.36
C VAL A 7 19.52 -10.88 -14.43
N ALA A 8 19.98 -10.21 -15.49
CA ALA A 8 19.67 -8.79 -15.71
C ALA A 8 18.17 -8.56 -15.95
N PHE A 9 17.50 -9.43 -16.71
CA PHE A 9 16.06 -9.35 -16.97
C PHE A 9 15.23 -9.52 -15.68
N ASN A 10 15.58 -10.47 -14.83
CA ASN A 10 14.93 -10.64 -13.53
C ASN A 10 15.13 -9.44 -12.60
N GLY A 11 16.34 -8.85 -12.60
CA GLY A 11 16.62 -7.64 -11.82
C GLY A 11 15.79 -6.42 -12.26
N VAL A 12 15.61 -6.20 -13.56
CA VAL A 12 14.79 -5.10 -14.09
C VAL A 12 13.31 -5.28 -13.71
N GLN A 13 12.76 -6.49 -13.90
CA GLN A 13 11.37 -6.77 -13.56
C GLN A 13 11.09 -6.56 -12.06
N ASN A 14 12.01 -6.99 -11.19
CA ASN A 14 11.85 -6.81 -9.75
C ASN A 14 11.84 -5.33 -9.35
N ARG A 15 12.71 -4.50 -9.93
CA ARG A 15 12.67 -3.05 -9.72
C ARG A 15 11.35 -2.43 -10.17
N GLY A 16 10.81 -2.88 -11.30
CA GLY A 16 9.49 -2.45 -11.79
C GLY A 16 8.35 -2.80 -10.81
N LYS A 17 8.37 -4.02 -10.26
CA LYS A 17 7.40 -4.46 -9.24
C LYS A 17 7.49 -3.65 -7.95
N THR A 18 8.71 -3.39 -7.45
CA THR A 18 8.91 -2.52 -6.28
C THR A 18 8.37 -1.11 -6.54
N ALA A 19 8.69 -0.51 -7.69
CA ALA A 19 8.23 0.84 -8.03
C ALA A 19 6.70 0.92 -8.14
N ALA A 20 6.05 -0.12 -8.71
CA ALA A 20 4.60 -0.22 -8.78
C ALA A 20 3.97 -0.28 -7.38
N GLY A 21 4.49 -1.16 -6.50
CA GLY A 21 4.01 -1.28 -5.13
C GLY A 21 4.18 0.01 -4.32
N GLN A 22 5.32 0.69 -4.46
CA GLN A 22 5.58 1.97 -3.79
C GLN A 22 4.64 3.08 -4.30
N SER A 23 4.40 3.14 -5.60
CA SER A 23 3.47 4.11 -6.21
C SER A 23 2.02 3.87 -5.76
N LEU A 24 1.59 2.62 -5.72
CA LEU A 24 0.28 2.24 -5.21
C LEU A 24 0.15 2.59 -3.73
N ALA A 25 1.15 2.26 -2.91
CA ALA A 25 1.15 2.60 -1.48
C ALA A 25 1.06 4.11 -1.25
N SER A 26 1.77 4.90 -2.07
CA SER A 26 1.71 6.37 -2.00
C SER A 26 0.33 6.90 -2.37
N SER A 27 -0.35 6.25 -3.31
CA SER A 27 -1.72 6.62 -3.71
C SER A 27 -2.71 6.29 -2.61
N VAL A 28 -2.63 5.10 -2.00
CA VAL A 28 -3.45 4.72 -0.84
C VAL A 28 -3.20 5.65 0.36
N ALA A 29 -1.93 6.00 0.63
CA ALA A 29 -1.60 6.96 1.67
C ALA A 29 -2.28 8.33 1.45
N LYS A 30 -2.22 8.87 0.23
CA LYS A 30 -2.90 10.13 -0.12
C LYS A 30 -4.42 10.02 0.00
N LYS A 31 -5.00 8.86 -0.35
CA LYS A 31 -6.44 8.61 -0.21
C LYS A 31 -6.85 8.56 1.27
N ALA A 32 -6.01 7.98 2.13
CA ALA A 32 -6.22 8.00 3.58
C ALA A 32 -6.13 9.42 4.18
N GLU A 33 -5.19 10.25 3.72
CA GLU A 33 -5.12 11.68 4.08
C GLU A 33 -6.37 12.44 3.62
N ALA A 34 -6.81 12.23 2.37
CA ALA A 34 -8.02 12.83 1.84
C ALA A 34 -9.26 12.43 2.67
N TYR A 35 -9.37 11.14 3.04
CA TYR A 35 -10.45 10.66 3.90
C TYR A 35 -10.44 11.37 5.25
N ASN A 36 -9.27 11.46 5.91
CA ASN A 36 -9.16 12.12 7.20
C ASN A 36 -9.57 13.60 7.13
N SER A 37 -9.21 14.29 6.04
CA SER A 37 -9.48 15.72 5.85
C SER A 37 -10.91 16.05 5.40
N ALA A 38 -11.52 15.24 4.55
CA ALA A 38 -12.80 15.56 3.91
C ALA A 38 -14.01 14.84 4.55
N ARG A 39 -13.76 13.90 5.44
CA ARG A 39 -14.82 13.25 6.23
C ARG A 39 -15.58 14.26 7.08
N THR A 40 -16.89 14.17 7.01
CA THR A 40 -17.83 15.05 7.75
C THR A 40 -18.31 14.46 9.08
N THR A 41 -18.13 13.16 9.31
CA THR A 41 -18.60 12.46 10.51
C THR A 41 -17.54 11.49 11.05
N GLY A 42 -17.24 11.52 12.35
CA GLY A 42 -16.16 10.73 12.95
C GLY A 42 -14.80 11.44 12.94
N ASN A 43 -13.77 10.79 13.49
CA ASN A 43 -12.42 11.37 13.67
C ASN A 43 -11.29 10.39 13.31
N GLY A 44 -10.24 10.91 12.69
CA GLY A 44 -9.02 10.22 12.27
C GLY A 44 -8.89 9.53 10.90
N TYR A 45 -7.88 8.70 10.71
CA TYR A 45 -7.71 7.98 9.45
C TYR A 45 -8.81 6.92 9.23
N PRO A 46 -9.14 6.54 7.99
CA PRO A 46 -10.12 5.49 7.72
C PRO A 46 -9.65 4.16 8.27
N THR A 47 -10.57 3.28 8.64
CA THR A 47 -10.31 1.86 8.87
C THR A 47 -10.06 1.15 7.53
N HIS A 48 -9.50 -0.06 7.60
CA HIS A 48 -9.36 -0.91 6.40
C HIS A 48 -10.71 -1.12 5.71
N THR A 49 -11.76 -1.39 6.48
CA THR A 49 -13.13 -1.58 5.98
C THR A 49 -13.66 -0.35 5.25
N GLU A 50 -13.46 0.85 5.78
CA GLU A 50 -13.88 2.10 5.14
C GLU A 50 -13.15 2.35 3.81
N LEU A 51 -11.85 2.07 3.74
CA LEU A 51 -11.09 2.18 2.49
C LEU A 51 -11.45 1.11 1.46
N THR A 52 -11.89 -0.06 1.92
CA THR A 52 -12.31 -1.16 1.03
C THR A 52 -13.79 -1.17 0.66
N ALA A 53 -14.57 -0.20 1.17
CA ALA A 53 -15.99 -0.11 0.90
C ALA A 53 -16.26 0.03 -0.61
N ALA A 54 -17.33 -0.60 -1.09
CA ALA A 54 -17.76 -0.48 -2.49
C ALA A 54 -18.02 0.98 -2.89
N THR A 55 -18.56 1.75 -1.94
CA THR A 55 -18.71 3.20 -2.04
C THR A 55 -18.16 3.84 -0.77
N SER A 56 -17.10 4.64 -0.91
CA SER A 56 -16.50 5.40 0.18
C SER A 56 -17.44 6.52 0.65
N ALA A 57 -17.45 6.77 1.96
CA ALA A 57 -18.12 7.93 2.54
C ALA A 57 -17.48 9.26 2.13
N VAL A 58 -16.22 9.22 1.66
CA VAL A 58 -15.48 10.36 1.11
C VAL A 58 -15.12 10.04 -0.34
N GLY A 59 -15.75 10.70 -1.29
CA GLY A 59 -15.60 10.39 -2.73
C GLY A 59 -14.15 10.52 -3.21
N GLU A 60 -13.42 11.53 -2.74
CA GLU A 60 -12.02 11.78 -3.08
C GLU A 60 -11.10 10.66 -2.60
N ALA A 61 -11.50 9.94 -1.54
CA ALA A 61 -10.77 8.82 -0.96
C ALA A 61 -11.13 7.46 -1.59
N GLN A 62 -12.08 7.41 -2.53
CA GLN A 62 -12.43 6.18 -3.23
C GLN A 62 -11.20 5.60 -3.93
N LEU A 63 -10.94 4.32 -3.66
CA LEU A 63 -9.94 3.54 -4.36
C LEU A 63 -10.55 2.87 -5.59
N ASP A 64 -9.71 2.70 -6.60
CA ASP A 64 -10.05 1.87 -7.75
C ASP A 64 -9.84 0.40 -7.38
N ALA A 65 -10.85 -0.43 -7.65
CA ALA A 65 -10.89 -1.85 -7.31
C ALA A 65 -10.35 -2.19 -5.89
N PRO A 66 -10.95 -1.64 -4.80
CA PRO A 66 -10.39 -1.71 -3.44
C PRO A 66 -10.00 -3.11 -2.98
N ALA A 67 -10.84 -4.11 -3.23
CA ALA A 67 -10.61 -5.50 -2.85
C ALA A 67 -9.44 -6.18 -3.61
N ALA A 68 -9.01 -5.61 -4.74
CA ALA A 68 -7.88 -6.10 -5.52
C ALA A 68 -6.56 -5.41 -5.14
N VAL A 69 -6.62 -4.19 -4.60
CA VAL A 69 -5.45 -3.35 -4.32
C VAL A 69 -5.09 -3.26 -2.83
N LEU A 70 -6.04 -3.50 -1.93
CA LEU A 70 -5.78 -3.58 -0.49
C LEU A 70 -5.84 -5.01 0.02
N SER A 71 -4.90 -5.32 0.91
CA SER A 71 -4.89 -6.51 1.74
C SER A 71 -4.69 -6.12 3.20
N THR A 72 -5.08 -6.97 4.14
CA THR A 72 -4.81 -6.74 5.58
C THR A 72 -3.34 -6.91 5.93
N ALA A 73 -2.64 -7.75 5.17
CA ALA A 73 -1.18 -7.93 5.24
C ALA A 73 -0.63 -8.16 3.84
N VAL A 74 0.64 -7.79 3.63
CA VAL A 74 1.32 -8.02 2.35
C VAL A 74 2.59 -8.82 2.55
N ASP A 75 2.81 -9.75 1.65
CA ASP A 75 3.99 -10.59 1.49
C ASP A 75 4.27 -10.80 -0.01
N VAL A 76 5.24 -11.64 -0.37
CA VAL A 76 5.61 -11.90 -1.77
C VAL A 76 4.45 -12.44 -2.62
N SER A 77 3.54 -13.21 -2.03
CA SER A 77 2.38 -13.82 -2.70
C SER A 77 1.21 -12.86 -2.81
N THR A 78 0.96 -12.07 -1.77
CA THR A 78 -0.18 -11.14 -1.70
C THR A 78 0.12 -9.77 -2.29
N ALA A 79 1.39 -9.37 -2.44
CA ALA A 79 1.77 -8.15 -3.15
C ALA A 79 1.50 -8.20 -4.66
N LEU A 80 1.30 -9.40 -5.24
CA LEU A 80 0.93 -9.62 -6.64
C LEU A 80 1.81 -8.84 -7.65
N GLY A 81 3.11 -8.76 -7.39
CA GLY A 81 4.04 -7.98 -8.22
C GLY A 81 3.90 -6.46 -8.09
N GLY A 82 3.49 -5.96 -6.94
CA GLY A 82 3.29 -4.53 -6.67
C GLY A 82 1.88 -4.03 -7.01
N LYS A 83 0.91 -4.93 -7.18
CA LYS A 83 -0.49 -4.61 -7.49
C LYS A 83 -1.38 -4.51 -6.26
N ALA A 84 -0.90 -4.96 -5.10
CA ALA A 84 -1.60 -4.85 -3.83
C ALA A 84 -0.65 -4.38 -2.72
N VAL A 85 -1.23 -3.67 -1.75
CA VAL A 85 -0.56 -3.08 -0.58
C VAL A 85 -1.36 -3.36 0.69
N SER A 86 -0.70 -3.33 1.84
CA SER A 86 -1.40 -3.40 3.13
C SER A 86 -1.79 -2.01 3.61
N TYR A 87 -2.89 -1.91 4.34
CA TYR A 87 -3.27 -0.69 5.02
C TYR A 87 -3.69 -1.00 6.45
N THR A 88 -3.04 -0.34 7.40
CA THR A 88 -3.34 -0.46 8.82
C THR A 88 -3.62 0.91 9.41
N ASN A 89 -4.85 1.10 9.86
CA ASN A 89 -5.21 2.22 10.74
C ASN A 89 -4.62 1.93 12.12
N GLN A 90 -3.79 2.84 12.64
CA GLN A 90 -3.13 2.63 13.95
C GLN A 90 -3.79 3.45 15.05
N SER A 91 -4.22 4.66 14.73
CA SER A 91 -4.92 5.54 15.63
C SER A 91 -5.76 6.53 14.84
N THR A 92 -6.48 7.38 15.56
CA THR A 92 -7.15 8.52 14.92
C THR A 92 -6.13 9.47 14.26
N THR A 93 -4.91 9.56 14.77
CA THR A 93 -3.90 10.51 14.26
C THR A 93 -2.91 9.89 13.30
N GLY A 94 -2.99 8.58 13.00
CA GLY A 94 -2.00 7.93 12.15
C GLY A 94 -2.43 6.60 11.55
N ALA A 95 -1.88 6.33 10.38
CA ALA A 95 -1.99 5.06 9.68
C ALA A 95 -0.69 4.74 8.95
N CYS A 96 -0.63 3.58 8.31
CA CYS A 96 0.49 3.21 7.48
C CYS A 96 0.06 2.32 6.33
N VAL A 97 0.89 2.31 5.28
CA VAL A 97 0.66 1.51 4.08
C VAL A 97 1.89 0.67 3.79
N GLY A 98 1.75 -0.66 3.79
CA GLY A 98 2.84 -1.59 3.53
C GLY A 98 2.92 -2.00 2.06
N TYR A 99 4.13 -2.06 1.50
CA TYR A 99 4.38 -2.59 0.17
C TYR A 99 5.57 -3.53 0.17
N TRP A 100 5.57 -4.50 -0.74
CA TRP A 100 6.67 -5.45 -0.87
C TRP A 100 7.78 -4.92 -1.76
N ASP A 101 9.02 -4.96 -1.27
CA ASP A 101 10.20 -4.66 -2.06
C ASP A 101 10.82 -5.94 -2.65
N TYR A 102 10.74 -6.07 -3.97
CA TYR A 102 11.28 -7.17 -4.76
C TYR A 102 12.77 -7.00 -5.11
N SER A 103 13.39 -5.86 -4.78
CA SER A 103 14.79 -5.58 -5.13
C SER A 103 15.81 -6.43 -4.36
N VAL A 104 15.36 -7.09 -3.29
CA VAL A 104 16.16 -7.98 -2.45
C VAL A 104 15.63 -9.42 -2.48
N SER A 105 16.51 -10.40 -2.27
CA SER A 105 16.21 -11.84 -2.28
C SER A 105 15.51 -12.35 -1.01
N SER A 106 15.25 -11.49 -0.03
CA SER A 106 14.57 -11.80 1.22
C SER A 106 13.37 -10.89 1.42
N ALA A 107 12.42 -11.35 2.23
CA ALA A 107 11.22 -10.61 2.57
C ALA A 107 11.53 -9.21 3.09
N ASN A 108 11.08 -8.17 2.39
CA ASN A 108 11.33 -6.79 2.80
C ASN A 108 10.07 -5.96 2.64
N LEU A 109 9.21 -6.04 3.66
CA LEU A 109 8.07 -5.16 3.78
C LEU A 109 8.57 -3.75 4.06
N LYS A 110 8.13 -2.79 3.25
CA LYS A 110 8.41 -1.36 3.41
C LYS A 110 7.11 -0.64 3.70
N TYR A 111 7.21 0.48 4.40
CA TYR A 111 6.04 1.19 4.87
C TYR A 111 6.09 2.68 4.53
N ILE A 112 4.96 3.21 4.11
CA ILE A 112 4.69 4.64 4.04
C ILE A 112 3.87 5.01 5.27
N LYS A 113 4.37 5.97 6.05
CA LYS A 113 3.67 6.52 7.22
C LYS A 113 2.65 7.56 6.75
N VAL A 114 1.50 7.59 7.40
CA VAL A 114 0.39 8.52 7.15
C VAL A 114 0.07 9.21 8.48
N GLY A 115 -0.01 10.54 8.48
CA GLY A 115 -0.06 11.33 9.72
C GLY A 115 1.05 10.97 10.72
N THR A 116 0.66 10.69 11.96
CA THR A 116 1.57 10.26 13.05
C THR A 116 1.83 8.75 13.08
N GLY A 117 1.44 8.00 12.06
CA GLY A 117 1.57 6.54 12.02
C GLY A 117 3.02 6.05 12.08
N ALA A 118 3.22 4.87 12.65
CA ALA A 118 4.54 4.23 12.80
C ALA A 118 4.68 3.00 11.88
N SER A 119 5.92 2.61 11.59
CA SER A 119 6.19 1.43 10.74
C SER A 119 6.19 0.11 11.51
N GLY A 120 6.32 0.13 12.84
CA GLY A 120 6.44 -1.09 13.67
C GLY A 120 5.12 -1.76 14.05
N THR A 121 4.00 -1.07 13.84
CA THR A 121 2.62 -1.51 14.11
C THR A 121 1.81 -1.57 12.82
N CYS A 122 2.53 -1.78 11.72
CA CYS A 122 2.03 -1.91 10.38
C CYS A 122 2.19 -3.36 9.94
#